data_AF-A0A7S2SEB7-F1
#
_entry.id   AF-A0A7S2SEB7-F1
#
_cell.length_a   1.000
_cell.length_b   1.000
_cell.length_c   1.000
_cell.angle_alpha   90.00
_cell.angle_beta   90.00
_cell.angle_gamma   90.00
#
_symmetry.space_group_name_H-M   'P 1'
#
loop_
_entity.id
_entity.type
_entity.pdbx_description
1 polymer ?
#
loop_
_entity_poly.entity_id
_entity_poly.type
_entity_poly.pdbx_seq_one_letter_code
_entity_poly.pdbx_strand_id
1 'polypeptide(L)'
;MKAPGEMVDVNDCEKLRLAGNEKYKSGLFEDAETLYTQALGLCSEGDKHSAALLGNRSLVRLKQGKFQEALEDAQLSIGRDVDYVKGHDRKAAAFIAMNKKWQARRTYAFALEHFKNVKNHQASVFMSRKYKELCGLCAKDDFISVVESMEHFDEIFKHMKLERMRLATMATFWNASSNQDRLAIFAAFIQVLTGESKPIQVESLSALPMDNYKDVVIPQTWTDFFNSLDQGDKVKMFYQIYGHCTDIERNMIIRDLKEFFPNVSP
;
A
#
# COMPACT_ATOMS: atom_id res chain seq x y z
N MET A 1 22.86 -35.09 -29.87
CA MET A 1 21.42 -34.75 -29.91
C MET A 1 20.78 -35.41 -28.70
N LYS A 2 20.29 -34.64 -27.72
CA LYS A 2 19.56 -35.19 -26.56
C LYS A 2 18.07 -35.29 -26.88
N ALA A 3 17.45 -36.39 -26.45
CA ALA A 3 16.08 -36.77 -26.80
C ALA A 3 15.01 -35.97 -26.01
N PRO A 4 13.77 -35.85 -26.53
CA PRO A 4 12.70 -35.10 -25.88
C PRO A 4 12.03 -35.97 -24.81
N GLY A 5 12.21 -35.60 -23.53
CA GLY A 5 11.56 -36.29 -22.40
C GLY A 5 12.40 -36.48 -21.13
N GLU A 6 13.60 -35.89 -21.00
CA GLU A 6 14.32 -35.88 -19.72
C GLU A 6 13.55 -34.98 -18.73
N MET A 7 12.91 -35.59 -17.72
CA MET A 7 12.46 -34.90 -16.51
C MET A 7 13.62 -34.05 -16.00
N VAL A 8 13.42 -32.73 -15.88
CA VAL A 8 14.41 -31.82 -15.31
C VAL A 8 14.83 -32.38 -13.96
N ASP A 9 16.12 -32.69 -13.80
CA ASP A 9 16.63 -33.40 -12.63
C ASP A 9 16.47 -32.49 -11.40
N VAL A 10 15.45 -32.77 -10.58
CA VAL A 10 15.15 -32.10 -9.30
C VAL A 10 16.41 -32.04 -8.40
N ASN A 11 17.34 -32.99 -8.60
CA ASN A 11 18.62 -33.05 -7.91
C ASN A 11 19.56 -31.88 -8.26
N ASP A 12 19.52 -31.34 -9.47
CA ASP A 12 20.43 -30.27 -9.90
C ASP A 12 19.99 -28.89 -9.40
N CYS A 13 18.68 -28.64 -9.35
CA CYS A 13 18.13 -27.44 -8.71
C CYS A 13 18.50 -27.37 -7.23
N GLU A 14 18.35 -28.48 -6.51
CA GLU A 14 18.69 -28.55 -5.09
C GLU A 14 20.20 -28.39 -4.84
N LYS A 15 21.06 -28.98 -5.68
CA LYS A 15 22.51 -28.76 -5.61
C LYS A 15 22.88 -27.29 -5.78
N LEU A 16 22.32 -26.61 -6.78
CA LEU A 16 22.57 -25.18 -7.01
C LEU A 16 22.06 -24.33 -5.84
N ARG A 17 20.89 -24.67 -5.29
CA ARG A 17 20.35 -24.01 -4.09
C ARG A 17 21.29 -24.15 -2.89
N LEU A 18 21.79 -25.36 -2.64
CA LEU A 18 22.73 -25.62 -1.54
C LEU A 18 24.06 -24.89 -1.76
N ALA A 19 24.61 -24.93 -2.97
CA ALA A 19 25.82 -24.17 -3.32
C ALA A 19 25.62 -22.66 -3.11
N GLY A 20 24.47 -22.11 -3.52
CA GLY A 20 24.11 -20.72 -3.27
C GLY A 20 24.06 -20.38 -1.77
N ASN A 21 23.52 -21.29 -0.95
CA ASN A 21 23.50 -21.10 0.51
C ASN A 21 24.91 -21.05 1.11
N GLU A 22 25.84 -21.89 0.63
CA GLU A 22 27.23 -21.88 1.10
C GLU A 22 27.96 -20.59 0.70
N LYS A 23 27.73 -20.11 -0.53
CA LYS A 23 28.24 -18.81 -0.98
C LYS A 23 27.68 -17.65 -0.17
N TYR A 24 26.38 -17.66 0.14
CA TYR A 24 25.76 -16.68 1.01
C TYR A 24 26.38 -16.67 2.41
N LYS A 25 26.56 -17.84 3.03
CA LYS A 25 27.22 -17.98 4.35
C LYS A 25 28.65 -17.45 4.34
N SER A 26 29.35 -17.59 3.22
CA SER A 26 30.72 -17.10 3.02
C SER A 26 30.80 -15.60 2.69
N GLY A 27 29.67 -14.89 2.63
CA GLY A 27 29.62 -13.47 2.25
C GLY A 27 29.84 -13.18 0.76
N LEU A 28 29.90 -14.23 -0.07
CA LEU A 28 30.09 -14.12 -1.52
C LEU A 28 28.72 -13.92 -2.18
N PHE A 29 28.18 -12.71 -2.07
CA PHE A 29 26.80 -12.41 -2.46
C PHE A 29 26.56 -12.49 -3.98
N GLU A 30 27.48 -12.01 -4.81
CA GLU A 30 27.36 -12.11 -6.29
C GLU A 30 27.34 -13.58 -6.76
N ASP A 31 28.22 -14.42 -6.20
CA ASP A 31 28.23 -15.86 -6.49
C ASP A 31 26.90 -16.52 -6.05
N ALA A 32 26.40 -16.16 -4.87
CA ALA A 32 25.14 -16.68 -4.35
C ALA A 32 23.95 -16.29 -5.23
N GLU A 33 23.87 -15.03 -5.65
CA GLU A 33 22.83 -14.55 -6.57
C GLU A 33 22.86 -15.29 -7.90
N THR A 34 24.05 -15.51 -8.45
CA THR A 34 24.25 -16.26 -9.71
C THR A 34 23.73 -17.70 -9.57
N LEU A 35 24.10 -18.39 -8.50
CA LEU A 35 23.68 -19.78 -8.25
C LEU A 35 22.17 -19.90 -8.02
N TYR A 36 21.56 -18.97 -7.27
CA TYR A 36 20.10 -18.96 -7.10
C TYR A 36 19.37 -18.67 -8.41
N THR A 37 19.93 -17.80 -9.27
CA THR A 37 19.36 -17.49 -10.58
C THR A 37 19.43 -18.70 -11.52
N GLN A 38 20.55 -19.43 -11.52
CA GLN A 38 20.68 -20.68 -12.26
C GLN A 38 19.68 -21.72 -11.75
N ALA A 39 19.55 -21.89 -10.42
CA ALA A 39 18.58 -22.81 -9.83
C ALA A 39 17.14 -22.47 -10.23
N LEU A 40 16.77 -21.19 -10.24
CA LEU A 40 15.46 -20.74 -10.68
C LEU A 40 15.19 -21.04 -12.16
N GLY A 41 16.22 -21.03 -13.01
CA GLY A 41 16.12 -21.42 -14.41
C GLY A 41 15.82 -22.91 -14.63
N LEU A 42 16.00 -23.75 -13.61
CA LEU A 42 15.67 -25.18 -13.62
C LEU A 42 14.29 -25.49 -13.00
N CYS A 43 13.66 -24.52 -12.33
CA CYS A 43 12.33 -24.73 -11.75
C CYS A 43 11.23 -24.64 -12.80
N SER A 44 10.29 -25.58 -12.78
CA SER A 44 9.04 -25.50 -13.53
C SER A 44 8.16 -24.36 -13.00
N GLU A 45 7.33 -23.78 -13.86
CA GLU A 45 6.32 -22.82 -13.41
C GLU A 45 5.37 -23.48 -12.40
N GLY A 46 5.30 -22.92 -11.18
CA GLY A 46 4.42 -23.42 -10.10
C GLY A 46 5.12 -24.30 -9.07
N ASP A 47 6.43 -24.54 -9.20
CA ASP A 47 7.20 -25.26 -8.18
C ASP A 47 7.26 -24.45 -6.88
N LYS A 48 6.73 -25.00 -5.78
CA LYS A 48 6.79 -24.37 -4.45
C LYS A 48 8.23 -24.22 -3.95
N HIS A 49 9.18 -25.04 -4.41
CA HIS A 49 10.59 -24.89 -4.08
C HIS A 49 11.19 -23.60 -4.66
N SER A 50 10.61 -23.06 -5.75
CA SER A 50 11.01 -21.76 -6.31
C SER A 50 10.75 -20.60 -5.36
N ALA A 51 9.77 -20.70 -4.46
CA ALA A 51 9.48 -19.66 -3.46
C ALA A 51 10.67 -19.44 -2.51
N ALA A 52 11.31 -20.52 -2.07
CA ALA A 52 12.48 -20.46 -1.20
C ALA A 52 13.70 -19.91 -1.92
N LEU A 53 13.89 -20.26 -3.19
CA LEU A 53 14.97 -19.72 -4.03
C LEU A 53 14.81 -18.21 -4.25
N LEU A 54 13.61 -17.75 -4.60
CA LEU A 54 13.29 -16.33 -4.73
C LEU A 54 13.50 -15.59 -3.41
N GLY A 55 13.06 -16.15 -2.29
CA GLY A 55 13.29 -15.57 -0.96
C GLY A 55 14.77 -15.48 -0.57
N ASN A 56 15.56 -16.49 -0.95
CA ASN A 56 17.02 -16.48 -0.73
C ASN A 56 17.72 -15.45 -1.62
N ARG A 57 17.36 -15.36 -2.91
CA ARG A 57 17.91 -14.35 -3.82
C ARG A 57 17.53 -12.93 -3.40
N SER A 58 16.29 -12.73 -2.95
CA SER A 58 15.84 -11.47 -2.32
C SER A 58 16.74 -11.06 -1.15
N LEU A 59 17.08 -12.00 -0.25
CA LEU A 59 17.98 -11.72 0.86
C LEU A 59 19.40 -11.34 0.40
N VAL A 60 19.94 -12.03 -0.61
CA VAL A 60 21.25 -11.69 -1.19
C VAL A 60 21.23 -10.27 -1.77
N ARG A 61 20.19 -9.94 -2.53
CA ARG A 61 19.99 -8.59 -3.11
C ARG A 61 19.87 -7.51 -2.04
N LEU A 62 19.19 -7.78 -0.93
CA LEU A 62 19.20 -6.89 0.24
C LEU A 62 20.61 -6.63 0.77
N LYS A 63 21.47 -7.65 0.83
CA LYS A 63 22.86 -7.52 1.30
C LYS A 63 23.73 -6.73 0.32
N GLN A 64 23.41 -6.76 -0.97
CA GLN A 64 24.10 -6.01 -2.01
C GLN A 64 23.62 -4.55 -2.15
N GLY A 65 22.53 -4.15 -1.46
CA GLY A 65 21.93 -2.82 -1.65
C GLY A 65 20.93 -2.74 -2.82
N LYS A 66 20.65 -3.87 -3.49
CA LYS A 66 19.73 -4.03 -4.63
C LYS A 66 18.28 -4.12 -4.13
N PHE A 67 17.78 -3.05 -3.49
CA PHE A 67 16.55 -3.10 -2.69
C PHE A 67 15.28 -3.29 -3.52
N GLN A 68 15.24 -2.72 -4.72
CA GLN A 68 14.10 -2.84 -5.62
C GLN A 68 14.02 -4.25 -6.21
N GLU A 69 15.15 -4.82 -6.66
CA GLU A 69 15.19 -6.20 -7.14
C GLU A 69 14.91 -7.21 -6.01
N ALA A 70 15.31 -6.88 -4.78
CA ALA A 70 14.97 -7.68 -3.61
C ALA A 70 13.46 -7.68 -3.32
N LEU A 71 12.80 -6.53 -3.47
CA LEU A 71 11.35 -6.41 -3.31
C LEU A 71 10.61 -7.26 -4.35
N GLU A 72 11.04 -7.19 -5.61
CA GLU A 72 10.46 -7.96 -6.72
C GLU A 72 10.56 -9.47 -6.46
N ASP A 73 11.75 -9.95 -6.08
CA ASP A 73 11.95 -11.36 -5.72
C ASP A 73 11.08 -11.79 -4.53
N ALA A 74 10.94 -10.94 -3.51
CA ALA A 74 10.10 -11.25 -2.35
C ALA A 74 8.61 -11.31 -2.72
N GLN A 75 8.15 -10.42 -3.61
CA GLN A 75 6.77 -10.45 -4.11
C GLN A 75 6.51 -11.71 -4.95
N LEU A 76 7.44 -12.08 -5.83
CA LEU A 76 7.37 -13.32 -6.59
C LEU A 76 7.39 -14.53 -5.65
N SER A 77 8.25 -14.53 -4.62
CA SER A 77 8.33 -15.59 -3.61
C SER A 77 6.97 -15.83 -2.93
N ILE A 78 6.32 -14.76 -2.47
CA ILE A 78 4.97 -14.82 -1.87
C ILE A 78 3.93 -15.27 -2.91
N GLY A 79 4.05 -14.84 -4.16
CA GLY A 79 3.16 -15.26 -5.25
C GLY A 79 3.27 -16.75 -5.57
N ARG A 80 4.44 -17.37 -5.37
CA ARG A 80 4.66 -18.82 -5.54
C ARG A 80 4.17 -19.62 -4.33
N ASP A 81 4.43 -19.12 -3.12
CA ASP A 81 3.98 -19.74 -1.88
C ASP A 81 3.65 -18.66 -0.84
N VAL A 82 2.35 -18.40 -0.64
CA VAL A 82 1.87 -17.43 0.34
C VAL A 82 2.16 -17.86 1.78
N ASP A 83 2.34 -19.16 2.02
CA ASP A 83 2.66 -19.70 3.35
C ASP A 83 4.16 -19.62 3.67
N TYR A 84 4.98 -19.20 2.70
CA TYR A 84 6.40 -19.02 2.89
C TYR A 84 6.71 -17.77 3.72
N VAL A 85 6.76 -17.96 5.04
CA VAL A 85 7.00 -16.93 6.07
C VAL A 85 8.15 -15.98 5.74
N LYS A 86 9.27 -16.51 5.23
CA LYS A 86 10.44 -15.68 4.91
C LYS A 86 10.20 -14.74 3.73
N GLY A 87 9.34 -15.10 2.77
CA GLY A 87 9.00 -14.21 1.64
C GLY A 87 8.39 -12.89 2.13
N HIS A 88 7.43 -12.97 3.05
CA HIS A 88 6.82 -11.81 3.71
C HIS A 88 7.85 -10.98 4.51
N ASP A 89 8.73 -11.64 5.26
CA ASP A 89 9.81 -10.95 6.00
C ASP A 89 10.78 -10.21 5.06
N ARG A 90 11.14 -10.82 3.92
CA ARG A 90 12.01 -10.18 2.92
C ARG A 90 11.34 -9.01 2.21
N LYS A 91 10.04 -9.12 1.88
CA LYS A 91 9.27 -8.01 1.31
C LYS A 91 9.26 -6.82 2.28
N ALA A 92 8.98 -7.06 3.56
CA ALA A 92 9.00 -6.01 4.57
C ALA A 92 10.41 -5.43 4.77
N ALA A 93 11.45 -6.27 4.81
CA ALA A 93 12.84 -5.82 4.92
C ALA A 93 13.28 -4.94 3.73
N ALA A 94 12.86 -5.27 2.51
CA ALA A 94 13.11 -4.43 1.33
C ALA A 94 12.44 -3.06 1.44
N PHE A 95 11.17 -3.02 1.89
CA PHE A 95 10.51 -1.76 2.17
C PHE A 95 11.24 -0.94 3.26
N ILE A 96 11.68 -1.57 4.35
CA ILE A 96 12.46 -0.88 5.40
C ILE A 96 13.76 -0.30 4.83
N ALA A 97 14.48 -1.06 4.01
CA ALA A 97 15.73 -0.61 3.39
C ALA A 97 15.53 0.59 2.45
N MET A 98 14.35 0.70 1.82
CA MET A 98 13.94 1.85 1.01
C MET A 98 13.28 2.97 1.83
N ASN A 99 13.36 2.93 3.16
CA ASN A 99 12.69 3.87 4.08
C ASN A 99 11.14 3.92 3.94
N LYS A 100 10.54 2.90 3.34
CA LYS A 100 9.10 2.71 3.11
C LYS A 100 8.45 1.98 4.29
N LYS A 101 8.53 2.58 5.49
CA LYS A 101 8.16 1.92 6.76
C LYS A 101 6.67 1.56 6.84
N TRP A 102 5.80 2.31 6.18
CA TRP A 102 4.38 2.01 6.13
C TRP A 102 4.09 0.71 5.37
N GLN A 103 4.64 0.56 4.17
CA GLN A 103 4.48 -0.63 3.33
C GLN A 103 5.05 -1.87 4.02
N ALA A 104 6.14 -1.72 4.78
CA ALA A 104 6.69 -2.77 5.62
C ALA A 104 5.71 -3.21 6.73
N ARG A 105 5.13 -2.26 7.48
CA ARG A 105 4.11 -2.56 8.50
C ARG A 105 2.90 -3.26 7.91
N ARG A 106 2.39 -2.76 6.78
CA ARG A 106 1.25 -3.34 6.06
C ARG A 106 1.55 -4.77 5.61
N THR A 107 2.77 -5.03 5.13
CA THR A 107 3.23 -6.38 4.78
C THR A 107 3.16 -7.32 5.99
N TYR A 108 3.68 -6.92 7.15
CA TYR A 108 3.59 -7.75 8.36
C TYR A 108 2.17 -7.90 8.89
N ALA A 109 1.32 -6.88 8.77
CA ALA A 109 -0.09 -6.94 9.19
C ALA A 109 -0.90 -7.93 8.34
N PHE A 110 -0.78 -7.87 7.01
CA PHE A 110 -1.44 -8.84 6.12
C PHE A 110 -0.93 -10.26 6.32
N ALA A 111 0.38 -10.44 6.45
CA ALA A 111 0.97 -11.74 6.71
C ALA A 111 0.46 -12.31 8.06
N LEU A 112 0.38 -11.48 9.10
CA LEU A 112 -0.17 -11.87 10.41
C LEU A 112 -1.61 -12.39 10.27
N GLU A 113 -2.47 -11.66 9.56
CA GLU A 113 -3.87 -12.07 9.40
C GLU A 113 -4.00 -13.37 8.61
N HIS A 114 -3.24 -13.50 7.52
CA HIS A 114 -3.13 -14.75 6.76
C HIS A 114 -2.74 -15.93 7.67
N PHE A 115 -1.64 -15.79 8.44
CA PHE A 115 -1.15 -16.88 9.29
C PHE A 115 -2.07 -17.23 10.46
N LYS A 116 -2.89 -16.29 10.95
CA LYS A 116 -3.98 -16.61 11.88
C LYS A 116 -5.05 -17.45 11.21
N ASN A 117 -5.45 -17.08 10.00
CA ASN A 117 -6.51 -17.77 9.24
C ASN A 117 -6.11 -19.22 8.92
N VAL A 118 -4.87 -19.44 8.49
CA VAL A 118 -4.34 -20.81 8.26
C VAL A 118 -3.86 -21.50 9.55
N LYS A 119 -4.12 -20.92 10.72
CA LYS A 119 -3.78 -21.46 12.06
C LYS A 119 -2.29 -21.77 12.25
N ASN A 120 -1.40 -21.06 11.54
CA ASN A 120 0.04 -21.15 11.73
C ASN A 120 0.48 -20.24 12.90
N HIS A 121 0.46 -20.80 14.12
CA HIS A 121 0.75 -20.05 15.34
C HIS A 121 2.17 -19.45 15.36
N GLN A 122 3.17 -20.23 14.95
CA GLN A 122 4.58 -19.78 14.95
C GLN A 122 4.79 -18.59 14.01
N ALA A 123 4.27 -18.68 12.78
CA ALA A 123 4.34 -17.58 11.82
C ALA A 123 3.56 -16.35 12.31
N SER A 124 2.38 -16.54 12.90
CA SER A 124 1.58 -15.47 13.48
C SER A 124 2.33 -14.72 14.59
N VAL A 125 2.96 -15.44 15.53
CA VAL A 125 3.76 -14.83 16.60
C VAL A 125 4.95 -14.07 16.01
N PHE A 126 5.64 -14.65 15.02
CA PHE A 126 6.75 -14.00 14.33
C PHE A 126 6.32 -12.69 13.66
N MET A 127 5.25 -12.71 12.87
CA MET A 127 4.72 -11.51 12.19
C MET A 127 4.21 -10.46 13.18
N SER A 128 3.53 -10.88 14.26
CA SER A 128 3.05 -9.96 15.30
C SER A 128 4.20 -9.25 16.00
N ARG A 129 5.29 -9.97 16.32
CA ARG A 129 6.49 -9.36 16.91
C ARG A 129 7.11 -8.33 15.96
N LYS A 130 7.29 -8.69 14.68
CA LYS A 130 7.86 -7.78 13.67
C LYS A 130 6.99 -6.54 13.44
N TYR A 131 5.68 -6.73 13.36
CA TYR A 131 4.72 -5.63 13.30
C TYR A 131 4.86 -4.70 14.51
N LYS A 132 4.92 -5.24 15.73
CA LYS A 132 5.09 -4.46 16.97
C LYS A 132 6.43 -3.75 17.04
N GLU A 133 7.53 -4.38 16.63
CA GLU A 133 8.85 -3.75 16.56
C GLU A 133 8.80 -2.48 15.68
N LEU A 134 8.21 -2.59 14.49
CA LEU A 134 8.02 -1.43 13.61
C LEU A 134 7.04 -0.38 14.16
N CYS A 135 5.98 -0.81 14.84
CA CYS A 135 5.05 0.11 15.49
C CYS A 135 5.61 0.77 16.75
N GLY A 136 6.57 0.15 17.44
CA GLY A 136 7.27 0.76 18.58
C GLY A 136 8.35 1.75 18.15
N LEU A 137 8.85 1.63 16.91
CA LEU A 137 9.81 2.54 16.29
C LEU A 137 9.17 3.77 15.62
N CYS A 138 7.85 3.76 15.40
CA CYS A 138 7.07 4.92 14.97
C CYS A 138 6.23 5.39 16.15
N ALA A 139 6.33 6.66 16.55
CA ALA A 139 5.33 7.21 17.46
C ALA A 139 3.94 7.04 16.82
N LYS A 140 2.89 6.89 17.63
CA LYS A 140 1.50 6.88 17.13
C LYS A 140 1.22 8.09 16.21
N ASP A 141 1.95 9.17 16.43
CA ASP A 141 1.89 10.42 15.66
C ASP A 141 2.52 10.32 14.26
N ASP A 142 3.55 9.47 14.05
CA ASP A 142 4.22 9.30 12.75
C ASP A 142 3.38 8.54 11.71
N PHE A 143 2.41 7.72 12.15
CA PHE A 143 1.53 6.99 11.22
C PHE A 143 0.47 7.89 10.59
N ILE A 144 0.03 8.91 11.33
CA ILE A 144 -0.98 9.86 10.89
C ILE A 144 -0.27 11.06 10.24
N SER A 145 1.01 11.32 10.49
CA SER A 145 1.67 12.53 10.00
C SER A 145 2.30 12.45 8.61
N VAL A 146 2.28 11.33 7.89
CA VAL A 146 2.85 11.27 6.53
C VAL A 146 1.96 10.43 5.63
N VAL A 147 1.59 10.96 4.47
CA VAL A 147 0.87 10.23 3.42
C VAL A 147 1.83 9.99 2.25
N GLU A 148 1.98 8.72 1.86
CA GLU A 148 2.97 8.31 0.86
C GLU A 148 2.34 7.86 -0.47
N SER A 149 1.04 7.50 -0.45
CA SER A 149 0.29 7.09 -1.62
C SER A 149 -1.22 7.21 -1.37
N MET A 150 -2.01 7.10 -2.45
CA MET A 150 -3.48 7.07 -2.37
C MET A 150 -3.96 5.91 -1.48
N GLU A 151 -3.37 4.72 -1.61
CA GLU A 151 -3.71 3.56 -0.77
C GLU A 151 -3.30 3.76 0.69
N HIS A 152 -2.25 4.53 0.96
CA HIS A 152 -1.86 4.88 2.32
C HIS A 152 -2.91 5.80 2.95
N PHE A 153 -3.31 6.86 2.25
CA PHE A 153 -4.35 7.76 2.72
C PHE A 153 -5.67 7.03 2.96
N ASP A 154 -6.10 6.17 2.02
CA ASP A 154 -7.33 5.39 2.12
C ASP A 154 -7.37 4.54 3.40
N GLU A 155 -6.27 3.84 3.72
CA GLU A 155 -6.17 3.04 4.94
C GLU A 155 -6.18 3.89 6.22
N ILE A 156 -5.53 5.07 6.20
CA ILE A 156 -5.60 6.01 7.34
C ILE A 156 -7.04 6.47 7.55
N PHE A 157 -7.69 6.94 6.48
CA PHE A 157 -9.03 7.53 6.54
C PHE A 157 -10.08 6.50 6.96
N LYS A 158 -10.03 5.29 6.39
CA LYS A 158 -10.91 4.16 6.72
C LYS A 158 -10.91 3.79 8.21
N HIS A 159 -9.77 3.94 8.89
CA HIS A 159 -9.62 3.61 10.31
C HIS A 159 -9.75 4.84 11.23
N MET A 160 -9.91 6.03 10.67
CA MET A 160 -10.13 7.24 11.44
C MET A 160 -11.48 7.15 12.14
N LYS A 161 -11.49 7.18 13.49
CA LYS A 161 -12.73 7.08 14.28
C LYS A 161 -13.40 8.43 14.54
N LEU A 162 -12.65 9.52 14.49
CA LEU A 162 -13.12 10.86 14.81
C LEU A 162 -13.83 11.48 13.61
N GLU A 163 -15.16 11.52 13.66
CA GLU A 163 -16.02 12.15 12.64
C GLU A 163 -15.59 13.59 12.31
N ARG A 164 -15.37 14.42 13.34
CA ARG A 164 -14.92 15.80 13.13
C ARG A 164 -13.61 15.90 12.36
N MET A 165 -12.70 14.92 12.53
CA MET A 165 -11.44 14.89 11.79
C MET A 165 -11.64 14.47 10.33
N ARG A 166 -12.56 13.53 10.07
CA ARG A 166 -12.93 13.12 8.70
C ARG A 166 -13.53 14.30 7.92
N LEU A 167 -14.51 14.97 8.51
CA LEU A 167 -15.15 16.15 7.91
C LEU A 167 -14.17 17.33 7.76
N ALA A 168 -13.32 17.58 8.77
CA ALA A 168 -12.28 18.61 8.67
C ALA A 168 -11.25 18.32 7.56
N THR A 169 -10.87 17.04 7.37
CA THR A 169 -9.96 16.64 6.28
C THR A 169 -10.57 16.97 4.92
N MET A 170 -11.83 16.60 4.72
CA MET A 170 -12.55 16.87 3.48
C MET A 170 -12.68 18.38 3.20
N ALA A 171 -13.06 19.17 4.21
CA ALA A 171 -13.16 20.62 4.09
C ALA A 171 -11.79 21.29 3.83
N THR A 172 -10.73 20.77 4.46
CA THR A 172 -9.35 21.24 4.24
C THR A 172 -8.90 20.98 2.80
N PHE A 173 -9.14 19.79 2.27
CA PHE A 173 -8.79 19.45 0.89
C PHE A 173 -9.62 20.25 -0.13
N TRP A 174 -10.91 20.50 0.17
CA TRP A 174 -11.74 21.36 -0.66
C TRP A 174 -11.17 22.79 -0.70
N ASN A 175 -10.80 23.33 0.46
CA ASN A 175 -10.25 24.68 0.55
C ASN A 175 -8.86 24.81 -0.08
N ALA A 176 -8.05 23.75 -0.05
CA ALA A 176 -6.78 23.67 -0.77
C ALA A 176 -6.93 23.52 -2.30
N SER A 177 -8.10 23.09 -2.78
CA SER A 177 -8.37 22.88 -4.20
C SER A 177 -8.58 24.20 -4.96
N SER A 178 -8.14 24.23 -6.23
CA SER A 178 -8.46 25.32 -7.16
C SER A 178 -9.95 25.32 -7.51
N ASN A 179 -10.45 26.42 -8.08
CA ASN A 179 -11.84 26.47 -8.56
C ASN A 179 -12.14 25.37 -9.61
N GLN A 180 -11.18 25.08 -10.49
CA GLN A 180 -11.33 24.04 -11.51
C GLN A 180 -11.42 22.64 -10.86
N ASP A 181 -10.58 22.38 -9.86
CA ASP A 181 -10.61 21.12 -9.11
C ASP A 181 -11.92 20.96 -8.33
N ARG A 182 -12.40 22.03 -7.66
CA ARG A 182 -13.69 22.02 -6.96
C ARG A 182 -14.84 21.71 -7.90
N LEU A 183 -14.85 22.31 -9.09
CA LEU A 183 -15.87 22.04 -10.11
C LEU A 183 -15.82 20.57 -10.57
N ALA A 184 -14.64 20.02 -10.80
CA ALA A 184 -14.48 18.62 -11.18
C ALA A 184 -14.94 17.66 -10.07
N ILE A 185 -14.55 17.93 -8.82
CA ILE A 185 -14.98 17.17 -7.64
C ILE A 185 -16.51 17.22 -7.51
N PHE A 186 -17.09 18.42 -7.56
CA PHE A 186 -18.52 18.63 -7.43
C PHE A 186 -19.30 17.93 -8.56
N ALA A 187 -18.84 18.03 -9.81
CA ALA A 187 -19.41 17.32 -10.96
C ALA A 187 -19.46 15.80 -10.74
N ALA A 188 -18.37 15.26 -10.22
CA ALA A 188 -18.27 13.85 -9.90
C ALA A 188 -19.30 13.46 -8.82
N PHE A 189 -19.40 14.23 -7.73
CA PHE A 189 -20.42 14.01 -6.70
C PHE A 189 -21.84 14.01 -7.25
N ILE A 190 -22.19 14.99 -8.08
CA ILE A 190 -23.53 15.07 -8.69
C ILE A 190 -23.81 13.84 -9.54
N GLN A 191 -22.88 13.46 -10.42
CA GLN A 191 -23.04 12.28 -11.26
C GLN A 191 -23.32 11.01 -10.45
N VAL A 192 -22.68 10.84 -9.29
CA VAL A 192 -22.91 9.69 -8.42
C VAL A 192 -24.23 9.77 -7.67
N LEU A 193 -24.64 10.97 -7.25
CA LEU A 193 -25.89 11.17 -6.50
C LEU A 193 -27.13 11.03 -7.39
N THR A 194 -27.07 11.47 -8.65
CA THR A 194 -28.26 11.54 -9.53
C THR A 194 -28.19 10.69 -10.77
N GLY A 195 -27.01 10.15 -11.10
CA GLY A 195 -26.80 9.36 -12.32
C GLY A 195 -26.76 10.22 -13.60
N GLU A 196 -26.87 11.55 -13.48
CA GLU A 196 -26.91 12.47 -14.60
C GLU A 196 -25.57 13.21 -14.74
N SER A 197 -25.05 13.28 -15.96
CA SER A 197 -23.91 14.16 -16.29
C SER A 197 -24.46 15.47 -16.86
N LYS A 198 -24.92 16.36 -15.98
CA LYS A 198 -25.36 17.69 -16.38
C LYS A 198 -24.15 18.65 -16.41
N PRO A 199 -24.03 19.51 -17.45
CA PRO A 199 -23.02 20.56 -17.45
C PRO A 199 -23.28 21.51 -16.29
N ILE A 200 -22.35 21.60 -15.34
CA ILE A 200 -22.43 22.54 -14.23
C ILE A 200 -22.14 23.95 -14.74
N GLN A 201 -23.16 24.81 -14.73
CA GLN A 201 -23.08 26.21 -15.18
C GLN A 201 -22.65 27.16 -14.05
N VAL A 202 -21.67 26.74 -13.25
CA VAL A 202 -21.22 27.51 -12.08
C VAL A 202 -19.90 28.17 -12.41
N GLU A 203 -19.88 29.50 -12.35
CA GLU A 203 -18.68 30.30 -12.64
C GLU A 203 -17.57 30.05 -11.62
N SER A 204 -17.90 29.82 -10.34
CA SER A 204 -16.94 29.43 -9.30
C SER A 204 -17.59 28.80 -8.07
N LEU A 205 -16.88 27.88 -7.41
CA LEU A 205 -17.27 27.30 -6.13
C LEU A 205 -16.38 27.85 -5.01
N SER A 206 -17.01 28.48 -4.02
CA SER A 206 -16.33 29.10 -2.88
C SER A 206 -15.68 28.08 -1.94
N ALA A 207 -14.79 28.58 -1.08
CA ALA A 207 -14.26 27.82 0.04
C ALA A 207 -15.38 27.50 1.05
N LEU A 208 -15.28 26.35 1.71
CA LEU A 208 -16.17 25.95 2.80
C LEU A 208 -15.77 26.66 4.11
N PRO A 209 -16.73 27.04 4.96
CA PRO A 209 -16.44 27.63 6.27
C PRO A 209 -15.73 26.63 7.19
N MET A 210 -14.74 27.10 7.94
CA MET A 210 -13.89 26.27 8.80
C MET A 210 -14.13 26.48 10.30
N ASP A 211 -15.09 27.32 10.70
CA ASP A 211 -15.33 27.67 12.11
C ASP A 211 -15.59 26.45 13.00
N ASN A 212 -16.29 25.45 12.45
CA ASN A 212 -16.60 24.18 13.12
C ASN A 212 -15.41 23.22 13.23
N TYR A 213 -14.26 23.55 12.62
CA TYR A 213 -13.07 22.70 12.56
C TYR A 213 -11.79 23.44 13.00
N LYS A 214 -11.89 24.66 13.53
CA LYS A 214 -10.73 25.50 13.89
C LYS A 214 -9.77 24.89 14.91
N ASP A 215 -10.26 23.98 15.74
CA ASP A 215 -9.51 23.23 16.75
C ASP A 215 -8.97 21.89 16.23
N VAL A 216 -9.36 21.49 15.02
CA VAL A 216 -8.90 20.25 14.39
C VAL A 216 -7.65 20.54 13.56
N VAL A 217 -6.55 19.89 13.92
CA VAL A 217 -5.28 20.01 13.19
C VAL A 217 -5.16 18.89 12.16
N ILE A 218 -5.23 19.25 10.88
CA ILE A 218 -4.91 18.33 9.78
C ILE A 218 -3.39 18.37 9.53
N PRO A 219 -2.70 17.22 9.49
CA PRO A 219 -1.26 17.21 9.23
C PRO A 219 -0.91 17.88 7.90
N GLN A 220 0.07 18.78 7.91
CA GLN A 220 0.49 19.53 6.72
C GLN A 220 0.87 18.61 5.55
N THR A 221 1.53 17.49 5.86
CA THR A 221 1.90 16.46 4.89
C THR A 221 0.71 15.86 4.14
N TRP A 222 -0.50 15.87 4.69
CA TRP A 222 -1.70 15.40 4.01
C TRP A 222 -2.11 16.41 2.95
N THR A 223 -2.09 17.68 3.31
CA THR A 223 -2.36 18.79 2.40
C THR A 223 -1.29 18.86 1.31
N ASP A 224 -0.02 18.65 1.65
CA ASP A 224 1.09 18.59 0.69
C ASP A 224 0.91 17.41 -0.28
N PHE A 225 0.58 16.23 0.24
CA PHE A 225 0.28 15.05 -0.58
C PHE A 225 -0.91 15.33 -1.51
N PHE A 226 -2.03 15.83 -0.97
CA PHE A 226 -3.23 16.16 -1.75
C PHE A 226 -2.94 17.19 -2.85
N ASN A 227 -2.15 18.21 -2.54
CA ASN A 227 -1.78 19.25 -3.51
C ASN A 227 -0.85 18.73 -4.61
N SER A 228 -0.11 17.64 -4.37
CA SER A 228 0.74 17.00 -5.38
C SER A 228 -0.04 16.16 -6.40
N LEU A 229 -1.31 15.84 -6.13
CA LEU A 229 -2.16 15.04 -7.02
C LEU A 229 -2.64 15.85 -8.22
N ASP A 230 -2.83 15.16 -9.35
CA ASP A 230 -3.57 15.72 -10.48
C ASP A 230 -5.08 15.82 -10.18
N GLN A 231 -5.82 16.54 -11.02
CA GLN A 231 -7.26 16.73 -10.82
C GLN A 231 -8.05 15.42 -10.79
N GLY A 232 -7.68 14.44 -11.60
CA GLY A 232 -8.36 13.14 -11.64
C GLY A 232 -8.17 12.36 -10.35
N ASP A 233 -6.95 12.37 -9.80
CA ASP A 233 -6.63 11.71 -8.54
C ASP A 233 -7.23 12.45 -7.33
N LYS A 234 -7.35 13.79 -7.37
CA LYS A 234 -8.13 14.53 -6.36
C LYS A 234 -9.60 14.10 -6.36
N VAL A 235 -10.22 13.97 -7.54
CA VAL A 235 -11.60 13.47 -7.66
C VAL A 235 -11.72 12.05 -7.09
N LYS A 236 -10.79 11.14 -7.43
CA LYS A 236 -10.77 9.78 -6.87
C LYS A 236 -10.63 9.78 -5.34
N MET A 237 -9.77 10.63 -4.79
CA MET A 237 -9.59 10.73 -3.33
C MET A 237 -10.88 11.17 -2.64
N PHE A 238 -11.59 12.17 -3.18
CA PHE A 238 -12.88 12.59 -2.63
C PHE A 238 -13.94 11.49 -2.67
N TYR A 239 -13.96 10.66 -3.72
CA TYR A 239 -14.82 9.48 -3.76
C TYR A 239 -14.48 8.44 -2.71
N GLN A 240 -13.19 8.15 -2.51
CA GLN A 240 -12.74 7.22 -1.47
C GLN A 240 -13.15 7.73 -0.09
N ILE A 241 -12.90 9.01 0.20
CA ILE A 241 -13.34 9.68 1.44
C ILE A 241 -14.84 9.49 1.65
N TYR A 242 -15.66 9.84 0.65
CA TYR A 242 -17.11 9.75 0.75
C TYR A 242 -17.60 8.30 0.90
N GLY A 243 -16.95 7.34 0.25
CA GLY A 243 -17.26 5.91 0.36
C GLY A 243 -17.03 5.34 1.77
N HIS A 244 -16.08 5.91 2.53
CA HIS A 244 -15.82 5.54 3.92
C HIS A 244 -16.68 6.30 4.94
N CYS A 245 -17.38 7.36 4.51
CA CYS A 245 -18.29 8.11 5.38
C CYS A 245 -19.53 7.29 5.75
N THR A 246 -19.95 7.42 7.00
CA THR A 246 -21.22 6.90 7.50
C THR A 246 -22.41 7.57 6.80
N ASP A 247 -23.61 6.98 6.89
CA ASP A 247 -24.82 7.59 6.31
C ASP A 247 -25.10 8.99 6.88
N ILE A 248 -24.80 9.20 8.17
CA ILE A 248 -24.96 10.50 8.84
C ILE A 248 -24.02 11.54 8.21
N GLU A 249 -22.73 11.19 8.07
CA GLU A 249 -21.74 12.07 7.44
C GLU A 249 -22.09 12.37 6.00
N ARG A 250 -22.47 11.37 5.21
CA ARG A 250 -22.88 11.56 3.82
C ARG A 250 -24.06 12.52 3.72
N ASN A 251 -25.05 12.41 4.60
CA ASN A 251 -26.18 13.33 4.66
C ASN A 251 -25.76 14.75 5.06
N MET A 252 -24.83 14.91 6.01
CA MET A 252 -24.28 16.23 6.37
C MET A 252 -23.55 16.86 5.18
N ILE A 253 -22.71 16.10 4.49
CA ILE A 253 -21.99 16.56 3.30
C ILE A 253 -22.99 17.03 2.23
N ILE A 254 -24.00 16.23 1.91
CA ILE A 254 -25.02 16.59 0.91
C ILE A 254 -25.78 17.86 1.34
N ARG A 255 -26.16 17.95 2.61
CA ARG A 255 -26.87 19.12 3.14
C ARG A 255 -26.03 20.38 3.02
N ASP A 256 -24.78 20.31 3.45
CA ASP A 256 -23.85 21.43 3.42
C ASP A 256 -23.56 21.86 1.96
N LEU A 257 -23.39 20.90 1.04
CA LEU A 257 -23.25 21.20 -0.40
C LEU A 257 -24.49 21.94 -0.96
N LYS A 258 -25.71 21.54 -0.58
CA LYS A 258 -26.95 22.24 -0.98
C LYS A 258 -27.05 23.63 -0.37
N GLU A 259 -26.60 23.79 0.86
CA GLU A 259 -26.64 25.06 1.58
C GLU A 259 -25.65 26.07 0.98
N PHE A 260 -24.41 25.64 0.70
CA PHE A 260 -23.38 26.52 0.16
C PHE A 260 -23.46 26.71 -1.36
N PHE A 261 -24.04 25.75 -2.09
CA PHE A 261 -24.14 25.76 -3.54
C PHE A 261 -25.59 25.53 -4.02
N PRO A 262 -26.55 26.37 -3.61
CA PRO A 262 -27.99 26.14 -3.83
C PRO A 262 -28.40 26.22 -5.31
N ASN A 263 -27.62 26.90 -6.15
CA ASN A 263 -27.85 27.01 -7.59
C ASN A 263 -27.27 25.84 -8.38
N VAL A 264 -26.72 24.85 -7.69
CA VAL A 264 -26.04 23.69 -8.25
C VAL A 264 -26.72 22.45 -7.72
N SER A 265 -27.96 22.24 -8.14
CA SER A 265 -28.72 21.06 -7.73
C SER A 265 -28.02 19.78 -8.18
N PRO A 266 -27.84 18.78 -7.28
CA PRO A 266 -27.59 17.40 -7.68
C PRO A 266 -28.63 16.90 -8.67
#